data_AF-A0A812LV04-F1
#
_entry.id   AF-A0A812LV04-F1
#
_cell.length_a   1.000
_cell.length_b   1.000
_cell.length_c   1.000
_cell.angle_alpha   90.00
_cell.angle_beta   90.00
_cell.angle_gamma   90.00
#
_symmetry.space_group_name_H-M   'P 1'
#
loop_
_entity.id
_entity.type
_entity.pdbx_description
1 polymer ?
#
loop_
_entity_poly.entity_id
_entity_poly.type
_entity_poly.pdbx_seq_one_letter_code
_entity_poly.pdbx_strand_id
1 'polypeptide(L)'
;MSDESQHQPEQEDENQEEVPIRIFTAITIEGAGLKKATWQPAVQVVSGCNYIKLNKWDRDLTLFVTGKGLRLHSGKEHNINRQWFSTVAELRKEACQESLKRVIKEAAEAEGTPIPQKIRPATQQDEYLAGRTVQVLAPAVQNADGDEVHAEHQMTMLWGIKGEQLWVELTTENLNYVRLAILHSSAAAPAPPKRARGKAAAGSPKRRKRGRKPQKPLCDEDHEGEPDQEAVPLAAENM
;
A
#
# COMPACT_ATOMS: atom_id res chain seq x y z
N MET A 1 9.63 -23.33 75.49
CA MET A 1 8.98 -23.23 74.16
C MET A 1 9.07 -21.78 73.73
N SER A 2 10.11 -21.44 72.98
CA SER A 2 10.28 -20.15 72.33
C SER A 2 11.09 -20.46 71.08
N ASP A 3 10.38 -20.57 69.96
CA ASP A 3 10.89 -20.89 68.63
C ASP A 3 11.24 -19.56 67.96
N GLU A 4 12.52 -19.30 67.79
CA GLU A 4 13.07 -18.04 67.28
C GLU A 4 13.32 -18.21 65.77
N SER A 5 12.24 -18.07 65.00
CA SER A 5 12.26 -18.15 63.54
C SER A 5 12.98 -16.93 62.95
N GLN A 6 14.23 -17.14 62.54
CA GLN A 6 15.02 -16.17 61.76
C GLN A 6 14.38 -15.96 60.39
N HIS A 7 13.85 -14.76 60.15
CA HIS A 7 13.38 -14.30 58.85
C HIS A 7 14.58 -13.68 58.11
N GLN A 8 15.11 -14.38 57.10
CA GLN A 8 16.08 -13.80 56.16
C GLN A 8 15.33 -12.92 55.16
N PRO A 9 15.72 -11.66 54.95
CA PRO A 9 15.18 -10.87 53.85
C PRO A 9 15.80 -11.36 52.54
N GLU A 10 14.96 -11.86 51.64
CA GLU A 10 15.31 -12.11 50.25
C GLU A 10 15.68 -10.77 49.59
N GLN A 11 16.96 -10.62 49.23
CA GLN A 11 17.43 -9.52 48.38
C GLN A 11 16.98 -9.80 46.96
N GLU A 12 15.90 -9.14 46.54
CA GLU A 12 15.55 -9.00 45.14
C GLU A 12 16.58 -8.06 44.48
N ASP A 13 17.63 -8.64 43.89
CA ASP A 13 18.53 -7.93 42.97
C ASP A 13 17.72 -7.51 41.74
N GLU A 14 17.14 -6.31 41.79
CA GLU A 14 16.60 -5.59 40.64
C GLU A 14 17.74 -5.32 39.66
N ASN A 15 17.96 -6.26 38.75
CA ASN A 15 18.85 -6.13 37.61
C ASN A 15 18.25 -5.09 36.63
N GLN A 16 18.48 -3.80 36.91
CA GLN A 16 18.09 -2.69 36.06
C GLN A 16 18.97 -2.71 34.80
N GLU A 17 18.54 -3.47 33.78
CA GLU A 17 19.15 -3.43 32.46
C GLU A 17 19.06 -2.00 31.91
N GLU A 18 20.20 -1.31 31.84
CA GLU A 18 20.29 0.05 31.32
C GLU A 18 19.79 0.09 29.86
N VAL A 19 18.66 0.76 29.63
CA VAL A 19 18.11 0.92 28.28
C VAL A 19 19.01 1.87 27.49
N PRO A 20 19.55 1.46 26.33
CA PRO A 20 20.49 2.29 25.57
C PRO A 20 19.81 3.55 25.01
N ILE A 21 20.52 4.67 25.05
CA ILE A 21 20.09 5.93 24.44
C ILE A 21 20.02 5.75 22.91
N ARG A 22 18.88 6.10 22.30
CA ARG A 22 18.66 6.05 20.85
C ARG A 22 18.36 7.44 20.30
N ILE A 23 19.09 7.84 19.28
CA ILE A 23 18.91 9.11 18.57
C ILE A 23 18.15 8.84 17.27
N PHE A 24 17.12 9.66 16.99
CA PHE A 24 16.31 9.55 15.78
C PHE A 24 16.25 10.90 15.06
N THR A 25 16.36 10.87 13.73
CA THR A 25 16.09 12.03 12.88
C THR A 25 14.65 11.94 12.37
N ALA A 26 13.87 12.99 12.61
CA ALA A 26 12.48 13.07 12.16
C ALA A 26 12.29 14.27 11.23
N ILE A 27 11.47 14.09 10.20
CA ILE A 27 11.02 15.19 9.35
C ILE A 27 9.76 15.80 9.98
N THR A 28 9.80 17.12 10.17
CA THR A 28 8.69 17.89 10.74
C THR A 28 8.20 18.90 9.70
N ILE A 29 6.87 18.98 9.53
CA ILE A 29 6.22 19.97 8.68
C ILE A 29 5.51 20.98 9.57
N GLU A 30 5.76 22.25 9.30
CA GLU A 30 5.17 23.39 10.02
C GLU A 30 4.44 24.34 9.05
N GLY A 31 3.56 25.17 9.59
CA GLY A 31 2.84 26.19 8.83
C GLY A 31 1.44 25.78 8.36
N ALA A 32 0.87 26.60 7.47
CA ALA A 32 -0.51 26.49 6.99
C ALA A 32 -1.54 26.39 8.13
N GLY A 33 -2.32 25.30 8.19
CA GLY A 33 -3.33 25.09 9.22
C GLY A 33 -2.77 24.71 10.60
N LEU A 34 -1.48 24.39 10.71
CA LEU A 34 -0.91 23.79 11.92
C LEU A 34 -0.69 24.77 13.09
N LYS A 35 -0.75 26.09 12.89
CA LYS A 35 -0.58 27.17 13.90
C LYS A 35 0.62 27.03 14.86
N LYS A 36 0.56 26.11 15.83
CA LYS A 36 1.60 25.80 16.84
C LYS A 36 1.94 24.29 16.92
N ALA A 37 1.23 23.46 16.19
CA ALA A 37 1.50 22.03 16.09
C ALA A 37 2.50 21.76 14.97
N THR A 38 3.22 20.65 15.06
CA THR A 38 4.12 20.15 14.03
C THR A 38 3.57 18.81 13.53
N TRP A 39 3.48 18.62 12.22
CA TRP A 39 3.11 17.33 11.65
C TRP A 39 4.37 16.50 11.39
N GLN A 40 4.37 15.25 11.87
CA GLN A 40 5.45 14.28 11.65
C GLN A 40 4.95 13.13 10.78
N PRO A 41 4.93 13.28 9.43
CA PRO A 41 4.48 12.21 8.56
C PRO A 41 5.42 11.00 8.62
N ALA A 42 4.89 9.83 8.29
CA ALA A 42 5.74 8.69 7.98
C ALA A 42 6.51 8.99 6.68
N VAL A 43 7.83 8.85 6.75
CA VAL A 43 8.75 9.12 5.64
C VAL A 43 9.37 7.82 5.15
N GLN A 44 9.51 7.71 3.83
CA GLN A 44 10.26 6.65 3.18
C GLN A 44 11.26 7.30 2.20
N VAL A 45 12.52 6.88 2.28
CA VAL A 45 13.57 7.36 1.36
C VAL A 45 13.73 6.37 0.22
N VAL A 46 13.55 6.83 -1.03
CA VAL A 46 13.70 6.02 -2.23
C VAL A 46 14.51 6.82 -3.24
N SER A 47 15.61 6.24 -3.72
CA SER A 47 16.50 6.89 -4.71
C SER A 47 17.00 8.29 -4.29
N GLY A 48 17.21 8.50 -2.97
CA GLY A 48 17.68 9.79 -2.43
C GLY A 48 16.57 10.83 -2.22
N CYS A 49 15.34 10.58 -2.67
CA CYS A 49 14.20 11.46 -2.43
C CYS A 49 13.39 10.99 -1.21
N ASN A 50 12.88 11.96 -0.45
CA ASN A 50 11.97 11.71 0.67
C ASN A 50 10.54 11.62 0.16
N TYR A 51 9.80 10.60 0.56
CA TYR A 51 8.38 10.44 0.28
C TYR A 51 7.60 10.42 1.58
N ILE A 52 6.50 11.17 1.64
CA ILE A 52 5.61 11.20 2.79
C ILE A 52 4.34 10.43 2.53
N LYS A 53 3.85 9.77 3.57
CA LYS A 53 2.58 9.06 3.55
C LYS A 53 1.42 10.01 3.80
N LEU A 54 0.52 10.11 2.83
CA LEU A 54 -0.77 10.79 2.95
C LEU A 54 -1.87 9.77 3.21
N ASN A 55 -2.67 10.03 4.24
CA ASN A 55 -3.82 9.22 4.61
C ASN A 55 -5.00 10.12 4.96
N LYS A 56 -6.18 9.83 4.40
CA LYS A 56 -7.42 10.59 4.67
C LYS A 56 -7.88 10.58 6.13
N TRP A 57 -7.37 9.65 6.94
CA TRP A 57 -7.66 9.53 8.37
C TRP A 57 -6.53 10.08 9.26
N ASP A 58 -5.52 10.70 8.69
CA ASP A 58 -4.46 11.35 9.45
C ASP A 58 -4.96 12.67 10.05
N ARG A 59 -4.87 12.77 11.39
CA ARG A 59 -5.32 13.93 12.16
C ARG A 59 -4.49 15.16 11.85
N ASP A 60 -3.18 14.99 11.69
CA ASP A 60 -2.24 16.09 11.49
C ASP A 60 -2.32 16.59 10.06
N LEU A 61 -2.48 15.69 9.08
CA LEU A 61 -2.79 16.08 7.71
C LEU A 61 -4.12 16.85 7.64
N THR A 62 -5.16 16.37 8.35
CA THR A 62 -6.45 17.08 8.41
C THR A 62 -6.30 18.48 8.99
N LEU A 63 -5.51 18.62 10.06
CA LEU A 63 -5.20 19.91 10.68
C LEU A 63 -4.38 20.81 9.76
N PHE A 64 -3.37 20.26 9.08
CA PHE A 64 -2.54 20.98 8.10
C PHE A 64 -3.37 21.57 6.95
N VAL A 65 -4.26 20.75 6.39
CA VAL A 65 -5.09 21.16 5.26
C VAL A 65 -6.18 22.14 5.70
N THR A 66 -6.97 21.78 6.71
CA THR A 66 -8.21 22.49 7.05
C THR A 66 -8.08 23.52 8.18
N GLY A 67 -6.97 23.50 8.92
CA GLY A 67 -6.79 24.26 10.16
C GLY A 67 -7.67 23.79 11.32
N LYS A 68 -8.40 22.68 11.16
CA LYS A 68 -9.26 22.08 12.18
C LYS A 68 -8.89 20.61 12.36
N GLY A 69 -8.84 20.14 13.60
CA GLY A 69 -8.55 18.74 13.89
C GLY A 69 -9.69 17.80 13.45
N LEU A 70 -9.33 16.57 13.10
CA LEU A 70 -10.27 15.50 12.75
C LEU A 70 -11.18 15.18 13.95
N ARG A 71 -12.51 15.28 13.77
CA ARG A 71 -13.51 14.93 14.80
C ARG A 71 -14.25 13.65 14.41
N LEU A 72 -13.91 12.54 15.06
CA LEU A 72 -14.52 11.22 14.79
C LEU A 72 -15.86 11.00 15.51
N HIS A 73 -16.13 11.70 16.62
CA HIS A 73 -17.25 11.38 17.51
C HIS A 73 -18.50 12.24 17.33
N SER A 74 -18.46 13.35 16.58
CA SER A 74 -19.48 14.40 16.66
C SER A 74 -20.60 14.34 15.62
N GLY A 75 -20.67 13.33 14.74
CA GLY A 75 -21.66 13.22 13.64
C GLY A 75 -21.53 14.30 12.55
N LYS A 76 -20.98 15.48 12.89
CA LYS A 76 -20.48 16.50 11.97
C LYS A 76 -19.04 16.11 11.60
N GLU A 77 -18.87 15.42 10.49
CA GLU A 77 -17.58 14.96 10.01
C GLU A 77 -16.76 16.13 9.43
N HIS A 78 -15.86 16.68 10.26
CA HIS A 78 -14.72 17.43 9.74
C HIS A 78 -13.61 16.44 9.40
N ASN A 79 -13.72 15.82 8.21
CA ASN A 79 -12.70 14.95 7.65
C ASN A 79 -12.24 15.43 6.27
N ILE A 80 -11.10 14.91 5.83
CA ILE A 80 -10.55 15.13 4.49
C ILE A 80 -10.84 13.95 3.56
N ASN A 81 -11.91 13.19 3.82
CA ASN A 81 -12.34 12.12 2.92
C ASN A 81 -13.00 12.74 1.67
N ARG A 82 -12.15 13.14 0.74
CA ARG A 82 -12.54 13.85 -0.48
C ARG A 82 -12.29 13.03 -1.72
N GLN A 83 -12.97 13.39 -2.81
CA GLN A 83 -12.84 12.72 -4.11
C GLN A 83 -11.39 12.71 -4.63
N TRP A 84 -10.61 13.74 -4.30
CA TRP A 84 -9.20 13.87 -4.70
C TRP A 84 -8.36 12.63 -4.40
N PHE A 85 -8.51 12.01 -3.23
CA PHE A 85 -7.75 10.80 -2.88
C PHE A 85 -8.02 9.64 -3.84
N SER A 86 -9.28 9.46 -4.24
CA SER A 86 -9.67 8.42 -5.20
C SER A 86 -9.12 8.73 -6.59
N THR A 87 -9.28 9.96 -7.05
CA THR A 87 -8.78 10.41 -8.37
C THR A 87 -7.26 10.23 -8.47
N VAL A 88 -6.50 10.69 -7.49
CA VAL A 88 -5.02 10.54 -7.53
C VAL A 88 -4.60 9.08 -7.36
N ALA A 89 -5.32 8.27 -6.59
CA ALA A 89 -5.04 6.83 -6.51
C ALA A 89 -5.24 6.12 -7.87
N GLU A 90 -6.27 6.52 -8.62
CA GLU A 90 -6.53 6.03 -9.97
C GLU A 90 -5.45 6.49 -10.96
N LEU A 91 -5.12 7.79 -10.97
CA LEU A 91 -4.05 8.33 -11.81
C LEU A 91 -2.70 7.68 -11.52
N ARG A 92 -2.37 7.44 -10.26
CA ARG A 92 -1.15 6.69 -9.86
C ARG A 92 -1.17 5.27 -10.44
N LYS A 93 -2.32 4.59 -10.36
CA LYS A 93 -2.45 3.22 -10.89
C LYS A 93 -2.30 3.21 -12.41
N GLU A 94 -2.84 4.19 -13.11
CA GLU A 94 -2.67 4.37 -14.56
C GLU A 94 -1.20 4.62 -14.91
N ALA A 95 -0.52 5.52 -14.19
CA ALA A 95 0.91 5.78 -14.37
C ALA A 95 1.79 4.52 -14.13
N CYS A 96 1.44 3.69 -13.13
CA CYS A 96 2.10 2.40 -12.93
C CYS A 96 1.88 1.45 -14.11
N GLN A 97 0.65 1.37 -14.63
CA GLN A 97 0.34 0.55 -15.80
C GLN A 97 1.07 1.03 -17.05
N GLU A 98 1.15 2.34 -17.26
CA GLU A 98 1.89 2.93 -18.37
C GLU A 98 3.39 2.66 -18.26
N SER A 99 3.97 2.82 -17.07
CA SER A 99 5.38 2.53 -16.81
C SER A 99 5.72 1.07 -17.11
N LEU A 100 4.87 0.11 -16.70
CA LEU A 100 5.03 -1.30 -17.05
C LEU A 100 4.93 -1.55 -18.55
N LYS A 101 3.94 -0.93 -19.22
CA LYS A 101 3.78 -1.07 -20.68
C LYS A 101 5.01 -0.55 -21.42
N ARG A 102 5.59 0.57 -20.97
CA ARG A 102 6.81 1.14 -21.53
C ARG A 102 7.97 0.16 -21.44
N VAL A 103 8.24 -0.39 -20.25
CA VAL A 103 9.33 -1.36 -20.06
C VAL A 103 9.16 -2.62 -20.91
N ILE A 104 7.94 -3.15 -21.02
CA ILE A 104 7.69 -4.34 -21.85
C ILE A 104 7.90 -4.04 -23.34
N LYS A 105 7.51 -2.86 -23.82
CA LYS A 105 7.73 -2.45 -25.21
C LYS A 105 9.22 -2.28 -25.51
N GLU A 106 9.93 -1.57 -24.64
CA GLU A 106 11.38 -1.36 -24.77
C GLU A 106 12.15 -2.68 -24.77
N ALA A 107 11.76 -3.63 -23.91
CA ALA A 107 12.36 -4.97 -23.89
C ALA A 107 12.09 -5.77 -25.18
N ALA A 108 10.85 -5.74 -25.69
CA ALA A 108 10.49 -6.43 -26.93
C ALA A 108 11.22 -5.83 -28.15
N GLU A 109 11.34 -4.49 -28.21
CA GLU A 109 12.08 -3.79 -29.25
C GLU A 109 13.58 -4.12 -29.21
N ALA A 110 14.18 -4.21 -28.02
CA ALA A 110 15.58 -4.57 -27.84
C ALA A 110 15.89 -6.03 -28.24
N GLU A 111 14.97 -6.95 -27.98
CA GLU A 111 15.10 -8.37 -28.36
C GLU A 111 14.67 -8.66 -29.81
N GLY A 112 14.07 -7.68 -30.50
CA GLY A 112 13.49 -7.87 -31.83
C GLY A 112 12.28 -8.82 -31.84
N THR A 113 11.65 -9.04 -30.69
CA THR A 113 10.46 -9.89 -30.56
C THR A 113 9.19 -9.07 -30.81
N PRO A 114 8.10 -9.68 -31.32
CA PRO A 114 6.86 -8.96 -31.55
C PRO A 114 6.25 -8.47 -30.23
N ILE A 115 5.88 -7.19 -30.17
CA ILE A 115 5.25 -6.58 -28.99
C ILE A 115 3.96 -7.35 -28.64
N PRO A 116 3.80 -7.82 -27.39
CA PRO A 116 2.60 -8.53 -26.98
C PRO A 116 1.33 -7.67 -27.19
N GLN A 117 0.33 -8.21 -27.89
CA GLN A 117 -0.93 -7.50 -28.16
C GLN A 117 -1.71 -7.15 -26.88
N LYS A 118 -1.56 -7.95 -25.82
CA LYS A 118 -2.25 -7.75 -24.55
C LYS A 118 -1.26 -7.78 -23.39
N ILE A 119 -0.91 -6.60 -22.90
CA ILE A 119 -0.08 -6.44 -21.71
C ILE A 119 -0.96 -6.68 -20.47
N ARG A 120 -0.48 -7.51 -19.55
CA ARG A 120 -1.16 -7.79 -18.28
C ARG A 120 -1.28 -6.53 -17.41
N PRO A 121 -2.25 -6.44 -16.49
CA PRO A 121 -2.29 -5.36 -15.53
C PRO A 121 -1.06 -5.38 -14.61
N ALA A 122 -0.64 -4.19 -14.20
CA ALA A 122 0.46 -4.01 -13.26
C ALA A 122 0.13 -4.61 -11.88
N THR A 123 1.12 -5.27 -11.29
CA THR A 123 1.10 -5.84 -9.93
C THR A 123 2.07 -5.07 -9.02
N GLN A 124 2.12 -5.42 -7.74
CA GLN A 124 3.05 -4.75 -6.82
C GLN A 124 4.51 -5.12 -7.13
N GLN A 125 4.76 -6.35 -7.54
CA GLN A 125 6.12 -6.86 -7.85
C GLN A 125 6.74 -6.18 -9.08
N ASP A 126 5.94 -5.52 -9.91
CA ASP A 126 6.44 -4.79 -11.07
C ASP A 126 7.24 -3.54 -10.70
N GLU A 127 7.23 -3.11 -9.44
CA GLU A 127 8.07 -2.02 -8.94
C GLU A 127 9.58 -2.28 -9.14
N TYR A 128 10.01 -3.54 -9.20
CA TYR A 128 11.40 -3.92 -9.46
C TYR A 128 11.75 -3.90 -10.95
N LEU A 129 10.74 -3.91 -11.82
CA LEU A 129 10.91 -3.89 -13.28
C LEU A 129 10.77 -2.48 -13.84
N ALA A 130 9.71 -1.78 -13.44
CA ALA A 130 9.35 -0.45 -13.95
C ALA A 130 9.89 0.70 -13.10
N GLY A 131 10.47 0.39 -11.94
CA GLY A 131 10.93 1.36 -10.96
C GLY A 131 9.95 1.55 -9.80
N ARG A 132 10.49 1.96 -8.65
CA ARG A 132 9.72 2.17 -7.41
C ARG A 132 8.94 3.48 -7.39
N THR A 133 9.14 4.32 -8.39
CA THR A 133 8.58 5.68 -8.47
C THR A 133 7.87 5.86 -9.81
N VAL A 134 6.76 6.56 -9.80
CA VAL A 134 5.98 6.91 -10.99
C VAL A 134 5.68 8.40 -10.99
N GLN A 135 5.65 9.00 -12.18
CA GLN A 135 5.23 10.38 -12.35
C GLN A 135 3.73 10.41 -12.61
N VAL A 136 3.02 11.26 -11.86
CA VAL A 136 1.57 11.43 -11.96
C VAL A 136 1.28 12.87 -12.31
N LEU A 137 0.55 13.09 -13.39
CA LEU A 137 0.03 14.41 -13.75
C LEU A 137 -1.29 14.61 -13.02
N ALA A 138 -1.28 15.42 -11.96
CA ALA A 138 -2.46 15.72 -11.18
C ALA A 138 -3.23 16.89 -11.81
N PRO A 139 -4.57 16.84 -11.82
CA PRO A 139 -5.41 17.82 -12.53
C PRO A 139 -5.33 19.22 -11.90
N ALA A 140 -5.67 20.25 -12.66
CA ALA A 140 -5.80 21.60 -12.12
C ALA A 140 -6.83 21.66 -10.98
N VAL A 141 -6.57 22.51 -9.99
CA VAL A 141 -7.46 22.75 -8.85
C VAL A 141 -8.36 23.93 -9.15
N GLN A 142 -9.66 23.71 -9.13
CA GLN A 142 -10.67 24.74 -9.38
C GLN A 142 -11.38 25.14 -8.08
N ASN A 143 -11.72 26.42 -7.97
CA ASN A 143 -12.56 26.96 -6.90
C ASN A 143 -14.02 26.54 -7.07
N ALA A 144 -14.84 26.84 -6.06
CA ALA A 144 -16.30 26.66 -6.15
C ALA A 144 -16.93 27.46 -7.30
N ASP A 145 -16.32 28.58 -7.68
CA ASP A 145 -16.75 29.45 -8.78
C ASP A 145 -16.27 28.95 -10.16
N GLY A 146 -15.48 27.88 -10.21
CA GLY A 146 -14.90 27.32 -11.43
C GLY A 146 -13.56 27.93 -11.85
N ASP A 147 -13.10 28.98 -11.16
CA ASP A 147 -11.80 29.60 -11.42
C ASP A 147 -10.65 28.67 -11.05
N GLU A 148 -9.62 28.62 -11.89
CA GLU A 148 -8.41 27.86 -11.63
C GLU A 148 -7.58 28.52 -10.52
N VAL A 149 -7.41 27.79 -9.41
CA VAL A 149 -6.60 28.21 -8.25
C VAL A 149 -5.15 27.77 -8.42
N HIS A 150 -4.97 26.61 -9.04
CA HIS A 150 -3.67 26.00 -9.26
C HIS A 150 -3.71 25.20 -10.55
N ALA A 151 -2.70 25.39 -11.39
CA ALA A 151 -2.55 24.63 -12.63
C ALA A 151 -2.32 23.14 -12.36
N GLU A 152 -2.40 22.36 -13.45
CA GLU A 152 -1.97 20.97 -13.47
C GLU A 152 -0.57 20.84 -12.88
N HIS A 153 -0.36 19.80 -12.07
CA HIS A 153 0.86 19.65 -11.31
C HIS A 153 1.41 18.24 -11.46
N GLN A 154 2.65 18.14 -11.94
CA GLN A 154 3.33 16.87 -12.06
C GLN A 154 4.00 16.52 -10.72
N MET A 155 3.68 15.35 -10.18
CA MET A 155 4.23 14.88 -8.91
C MET A 155 4.82 13.47 -9.03
N THR A 156 5.92 13.23 -8.33
CA THR A 156 6.48 11.89 -8.19
C THR A 156 5.83 11.17 -7.02
N MET A 157 5.38 9.95 -7.24
CA MET A 157 4.76 9.10 -6.24
C MET A 157 5.45 7.74 -6.19
N LEU A 158 5.38 7.05 -5.04
CA LEU A 158 5.83 5.66 -4.99
C LEU A 158 4.84 4.73 -5.69
N TRP A 159 5.37 3.64 -6.24
CA TRP A 159 4.60 2.57 -6.87
C TRP A 159 3.52 2.04 -5.93
N GLY A 160 2.28 1.98 -6.43
CA GLY A 160 1.15 1.53 -5.61
C GLY A 160 -0.07 1.21 -6.44
N ILE A 161 -0.37 -0.09 -6.55
CA ILE A 161 -1.55 -0.59 -7.29
C ILE A 161 -2.78 -0.67 -6.40
N LYS A 162 -2.58 -1.01 -5.12
CA LYS A 162 -3.63 -1.22 -4.13
C LYS A 162 -3.38 -0.35 -2.92
N GLY A 163 -4.45 0.18 -2.35
CA GLY A 163 -4.42 0.90 -1.09
C GLY A 163 -4.78 2.37 -1.23
N GLU A 164 -5.37 2.89 -0.17
CA GLU A 164 -5.81 4.29 -0.05
C GLU A 164 -4.68 5.23 0.35
N GLN A 165 -3.50 4.68 0.69
CA GLN A 165 -2.34 5.44 1.13
C GLN A 165 -1.57 5.93 -0.09
N LEU A 166 -1.31 7.23 -0.13
CA LEU A 166 -0.56 7.87 -1.20
C LEU A 166 0.82 8.24 -0.65
N TRP A 167 1.88 7.77 -1.30
CA TRP A 167 3.25 8.18 -0.99
C TRP A 167 3.68 9.19 -2.03
N VAL A 168 3.81 10.45 -1.61
CA VAL A 168 4.11 11.59 -2.49
C VAL A 168 5.48 12.13 -2.13
N GLU A 169 6.26 12.51 -3.12
CA GLU A 169 7.56 13.15 -2.92
C GLU A 169 7.40 14.41 -2.06
N LEU A 170 8.26 14.53 -1.05
CA LEU A 170 8.24 15.62 -0.10
C LEU A 170 8.90 16.86 -0.73
N THR A 171 8.08 17.68 -1.37
CA THR A 171 8.45 19.02 -1.83
C THR A 171 7.41 20.04 -1.35
N THR A 172 7.83 21.29 -1.21
CA THR A 172 6.91 22.39 -0.82
C THR A 172 5.78 22.56 -1.83
N GLU A 173 6.07 22.41 -3.12
CA GLU A 173 5.09 22.50 -4.21
C GLU A 173 4.05 21.39 -4.12
N ASN A 174 4.47 20.15 -3.92
CA ASN A 174 3.55 19.01 -3.76
C ASN A 174 2.65 19.21 -2.54
N LEU A 175 3.20 19.68 -1.41
CA LEU A 175 2.41 19.94 -0.20
C LEU A 175 1.38 21.06 -0.40
N ASN A 176 1.76 22.14 -1.09
CA ASN A 176 0.85 23.24 -1.40
C ASN A 176 -0.28 22.79 -2.34
N TYR A 177 0.07 22.08 -3.41
CA TYR A 177 -0.90 21.52 -4.34
C TYR A 177 -1.87 20.58 -3.61
N VAL A 178 -1.37 19.60 -2.85
CA VAL A 178 -2.19 18.64 -2.09
C VAL A 178 -3.14 19.35 -1.15
N ARG A 179 -2.66 20.38 -0.44
CA ARG A 179 -3.50 21.19 0.45
C ARG A 179 -4.66 21.86 -0.30
N LEU A 180 -4.37 22.55 -1.39
CA LEU A 180 -5.40 23.24 -2.18
C LEU A 180 -6.36 22.22 -2.81
N ALA A 181 -5.84 21.16 -3.40
CA ALA A 181 -6.65 20.14 -4.05
C ALA A 181 -7.62 19.46 -3.08
N ILE A 182 -7.19 19.13 -1.85
CA ILE A 182 -8.08 18.57 -0.83
C ILE A 182 -9.12 19.60 -0.37
N LEU A 183 -8.73 20.87 -0.16
CA LEU A 183 -9.66 21.93 0.27
C LEU A 183 -10.79 22.18 -0.73
N HIS A 184 -10.47 22.19 -2.01
CA HIS A 184 -11.43 22.51 -3.07
C HIS A 184 -12.15 21.28 -3.64
N SER A 185 -11.69 20.07 -3.32
CA SER A 185 -12.36 18.85 -3.76
C SER A 185 -13.70 18.59 -3.06
N SER A 186 -14.63 18.02 -3.81
CA SER A 186 -15.92 17.55 -3.32
C SER A 186 -15.75 16.46 -2.25
N ALA A 187 -16.75 16.36 -1.36
CA ALA A 187 -16.82 15.24 -0.42
C ALA A 187 -16.86 13.92 -1.19
N ALA A 188 -16.13 12.91 -0.71
CA ALA A 188 -16.17 11.60 -1.35
C ALA A 188 -17.61 11.05 -1.29
N ALA A 189 -18.09 10.52 -2.42
CA ALA A 189 -19.38 9.85 -2.44
C ALA A 189 -19.35 8.68 -1.43
N PRO A 190 -20.42 8.49 -0.64
CA PRO A 190 -20.48 7.35 0.26
C PRO A 190 -20.37 6.07 -0.57
N ALA A 191 -19.52 5.14 -0.12
CA ALA A 191 -19.41 3.84 -0.77
C ALA A 191 -20.82 3.21 -0.84
N PRO A 192 -21.22 2.65 -2.00
CA PRO A 192 -22.51 1.99 -2.10
C PRO A 192 -22.60 0.96 -0.99
N PRO A 193 -23.73 0.89 -0.26
CA PRO A 193 -23.87 -0.03 0.86
C PRO A 193 -23.47 -1.41 0.36
N LYS A 194 -22.47 -2.03 0.99
CA LYS A 194 -22.11 -3.42 0.71
C LYS A 194 -23.41 -4.18 0.78
N ARG A 195 -23.95 -4.60 -0.37
CA ARG A 195 -25.19 -5.37 -0.44
C ARG A 195 -25.04 -6.41 0.64
N ALA A 196 -25.89 -6.32 1.68
CA ALA A 196 -25.84 -7.26 2.78
C ALA A 196 -25.74 -8.62 2.12
N ARG A 197 -24.61 -9.31 2.29
CA ARG A 197 -24.42 -10.66 1.75
C ARG A 197 -25.66 -11.36 2.21
N GLY A 198 -26.59 -11.62 1.28
CA GLY A 198 -27.93 -12.01 1.64
C GLY A 198 -27.75 -13.15 2.63
N LYS A 199 -28.32 -13.00 3.84
CA LYS A 199 -28.64 -14.19 4.62
C LYS A 199 -29.31 -15.09 3.61
N ALA A 200 -28.62 -16.16 3.23
CA ALA A 200 -29.05 -17.02 2.16
C ALA A 200 -30.52 -17.33 2.44
N ALA A 201 -31.40 -16.77 1.61
CA ALA A 201 -32.78 -17.20 1.62
C ALA A 201 -32.70 -18.71 1.39
N ALA A 202 -33.30 -19.43 2.33
CA ALA A 202 -33.31 -20.87 2.38
C ALA A 202 -33.58 -21.48 0.99
N GLY A 203 -32.82 -22.53 0.66
CA GLY A 203 -33.11 -23.37 -0.51
C GLY A 203 -31.97 -23.53 -1.49
N SER A 204 -30.81 -24.01 -1.04
CA SER A 204 -29.94 -24.74 -1.97
C SER A 204 -30.70 -25.99 -2.44
N PRO A 205 -30.95 -26.20 -3.73
CA PRO A 205 -31.55 -27.43 -4.20
C PRO A 205 -30.64 -28.58 -3.78
N LYS A 206 -31.16 -29.51 -2.97
CA LYS A 206 -30.48 -30.75 -2.59
C LYS A 206 -30.03 -31.45 -3.87
N ARG A 207 -28.73 -31.35 -4.18
CA ARG A 207 -28.07 -32.14 -5.22
C ARG A 207 -28.28 -33.61 -4.85
N ARG A 208 -29.27 -34.26 -5.46
CA ARG A 208 -29.48 -35.71 -5.37
C ARG A 208 -28.15 -36.35 -5.72
N LYS A 209 -27.57 -37.10 -4.78
CA LYS A 209 -26.44 -37.99 -5.03
C LYS A 209 -26.87 -38.94 -6.14
N ARG A 210 -26.46 -38.67 -7.39
CA ARG A 210 -26.48 -39.67 -8.46
C ARG A 210 -25.56 -40.80 -8.03
N GLY A 211 -26.06 -42.02 -8.19
CA GLY A 211 -25.57 -43.24 -7.58
C GLY A 211 -24.06 -43.43 -7.71
N ARG A 212 -23.48 -43.81 -6.56
CA ARG A 212 -22.21 -44.50 -6.45
C ARG A 212 -22.34 -45.79 -7.27
N LYS A 213 -21.77 -45.83 -8.48
CA LYS A 213 -21.57 -47.11 -9.16
C LYS A 213 -20.66 -47.98 -8.27
N PRO A 214 -20.97 -49.27 -8.08
CA PRO A 214 -20.16 -50.15 -7.25
C PRO A 214 -18.76 -50.30 -7.84
N GLN A 215 -17.75 -50.22 -6.96
CA GLN A 215 -16.38 -50.63 -7.26
C GLN A 215 -16.40 -52.07 -7.78
N LYS A 216 -15.84 -52.29 -8.98
CA LYS A 216 -15.36 -53.61 -9.37
C LYS A 216 -13.99 -53.84 -8.71
N PRO A 217 -13.71 -55.04 -8.18
CA PRO A 217 -12.41 -55.40 -7.64
C PRO A 217 -11.43 -55.82 -8.76
N LEU A 218 -10.14 -55.63 -8.43
CA LEU A 218 -8.92 -56.30 -8.90
C LEU A 218 -8.79 -56.70 -10.37
N CYS A 219 -7.79 -56.11 -11.02
CA CYS A 219 -6.81 -56.87 -11.80
C CYS A 219 -5.42 -56.37 -11.39
N ASP A 220 -4.65 -57.25 -10.74
CA ASP A 220 -3.20 -57.20 -10.64
C ASP A 220 -2.61 -57.15 -12.06
N GLU A 221 -1.64 -56.27 -12.33
CA GLU A 221 -0.51 -56.58 -13.21
C GLU A 221 0.70 -55.74 -12.77
N ASP A 222 1.72 -56.47 -12.33
CA ASP A 222 3.05 -56.03 -12.01
C ASP A 222 3.74 -55.36 -13.21
N HIS A 223 4.41 -54.23 -12.96
CA HIS A 223 5.55 -53.82 -13.79
C HIS A 223 6.61 -53.17 -12.91
N GLU A 224 7.50 -54.02 -12.42
CA GLU A 224 8.88 -53.67 -12.12
C GLU A 224 9.55 -53.07 -13.36
N GLY A 225 10.31 -52.00 -13.17
CA GLY A 225 10.98 -51.31 -14.28
C GLY A 225 11.76 -50.09 -13.81
N GLU A 226 12.65 -50.30 -12.83
CA GLU A 226 13.81 -49.46 -12.59
C GLU A 226 14.77 -49.62 -13.79
N PRO A 227 15.32 -48.52 -14.33
CA PRO A 227 16.78 -48.46 -14.24
C PRO A 227 17.31 -47.06 -13.91
N ASP A 228 18.28 -47.09 -12.99
CA ASP A 228 19.41 -46.19 -12.86
C ASP A 228 20.06 -45.82 -14.20
N GLN A 229 20.39 -44.53 -14.35
CA GLN A 229 21.50 -43.94 -15.13
C GLN A 229 21.27 -42.42 -15.19
N GLU A 230 22.24 -41.51 -15.07
CA GLU A 230 23.68 -41.56 -14.86
C GLU A 230 24.09 -40.12 -14.54
N ALA A 231 25.12 -39.95 -13.72
CA ALA A 231 25.69 -38.65 -13.38
C ALA A 231 26.37 -38.01 -14.61
N VAL A 232 26.10 -36.73 -14.88
CA VAL A 232 26.90 -35.94 -15.82
C VAL A 232 27.93 -35.13 -15.02
N PRO A 233 29.24 -35.24 -15.32
CA PRO A 233 30.30 -34.58 -14.60
C PRO A 233 30.47 -33.10 -15.00
N LEU A 234 31.09 -32.37 -14.08
CA LEU A 234 31.68 -31.03 -14.23
C LEU A 234 32.47 -30.90 -15.54
N ALA A 235 32.21 -29.81 -16.28
CA ALA A 235 33.19 -29.22 -17.18
C ALA A 235 33.78 -27.97 -16.52
N ALA A 236 35.08 -28.04 -16.27
CA ALA A 236 35.94 -26.95 -15.88
C ALA A 236 36.24 -26.04 -17.09
N GLU A 237 36.63 -24.81 -16.73
CA GLU A 237 37.62 -23.95 -17.40
C GLU A 237 37.59 -23.81 -18.93
N ASN A 238 37.35 -22.57 -19.38
CA ASN A 238 38.19 -21.96 -20.40
C ASN A 238 38.18 -20.43 -20.25
N MET A 239 39.41 -19.90 -20.04
CA MET A 239 39.95 -18.57 -20.35
C MET A 239 39.13 -17.31 -20.04
#